data_AF-A0A932BZD8-F1
#
_entry.id   AF-A0A932BZD8-F1
#
_cell.length_a   1.000
_cell.length_b   1.000
_cell.length_c   1.000
_cell.angle_alpha   90.00
_cell.angle_beta   90.00
_cell.angle_gamma   90.00
#
_symmetry.space_group_name_H-M   'P 1'
#
loop_
_entity.id
_entity.type
_entity.pdbx_description
1 polymer ?
#
loop_
_entity_poly.entity_id
_entity_poly.type
_entity_poly.pdbx_seq_one_letter_code
_entity_poly.pdbx_strand_id
1 'polypeptide(L)' 'MTTPISKAMAERVARAHGCVRCGEYSYKKVKIVEATPEAAAQFKEAWHALLRCGVCGAESELGLDEEGEVLYAN' A
#
# COMPACT_ATOMS: atom_id res chain seq x y z
N MET A 1 -7.75 -18.25 -11.92
CA MET A 1 -7.78 -16.82 -12.26
C MET A 1 -8.25 -16.10 -11.01
N THR A 2 -7.33 -15.75 -10.13
CA THR A 2 -7.66 -14.98 -8.92
C THR A 2 -7.99 -13.57 -9.40
N THR A 3 -9.16 -13.06 -9.04
CA THR A 3 -9.50 -11.68 -9.39
C THR A 3 -8.73 -10.76 -8.44
N PRO A 4 -7.95 -9.79 -8.93
CA PRO A 4 -7.19 -8.89 -8.06
C PRO A 4 -8.14 -8.18 -7.10
N ILE A 5 -7.69 -7.96 -5.85
CA ILE A 5 -8.47 -7.24 -4.86
C ILE A 5 -8.92 -5.87 -5.41
N SER A 6 -10.12 -5.44 -5.02
CA SER A 6 -10.61 -4.12 -5.41
C SER A 6 -9.73 -3.01 -4.81
N LYS A 7 -9.66 -1.85 -5.48
CA LYS A 7 -8.99 -0.64 -4.95
C LYS A 7 -9.44 -0.27 -3.53
N ALA A 8 -10.72 -0.44 -3.22
CA ALA A 8 -11.26 -0.17 -1.88
C ALA A 8 -10.71 -1.14 -0.82
N MET A 9 -10.47 -2.40 -1.20
CA MET A 9 -9.82 -3.38 -0.35
C MET A 9 -8.34 -3.07 -0.18
N ALA A 10 -7.63 -2.72 -1.25
CA ALA A 10 -6.24 -2.30 -1.20
C ALA A 10 -6.05 -1.08 -0.28
N GLU A 11 -6.97 -0.11 -0.32
CA GLU A 11 -6.95 1.02 0.61
C GLU A 11 -7.14 0.61 2.07
N ARG A 12 -8.03 -0.36 2.34
CA ARG A 12 -8.22 -0.89 3.71
C ARG A 12 -6.96 -1.59 4.21
N VAL A 13 -6.33 -2.42 3.40
CA VAL A 13 -5.08 -3.10 3.76
C VAL A 13 -3.97 -2.08 4.02
N ALA A 14 -3.81 -1.09 3.14
CA ALA A 14 -2.79 -0.04 3.30
C ALA A 14 -2.98 0.76 4.61
N ARG A 15 -4.22 1.09 4.97
CA ARG A 15 -4.54 1.78 6.24
C ARG A 15 -4.34 0.88 7.47
N ALA A 16 -4.48 -0.43 7.30
CA ALA A 16 -4.22 -1.42 8.33
C ALA A 16 -2.73 -1.71 8.53
N HIS A 17 -1.84 -1.10 7.73
CA HIS A 17 -0.42 -1.09 7.99
C HIS A 17 -0.05 0.12 8.87
N GLY A 18 0.73 -0.09 9.92
CA GLY A 18 1.25 1.00 10.75
C GLY A 18 2.36 1.78 10.04
N CYS A 19 2.53 3.06 10.36
CA CYS A 19 3.57 3.87 9.74
C CYS A 19 4.96 3.28 10.04
N VAL A 20 5.77 3.07 9.00
CA VAL A 20 7.12 2.49 9.10
C VAL A 20 8.05 3.22 10.08
N ARG A 21 7.78 4.51 10.35
CA ARG A 21 8.61 5.36 11.22
C ARG A 21 8.15 5.41 12.67
N CYS A 22 6.83 5.46 12.92
CA CYS A 22 6.30 5.72 14.26
C CYS A 22 5.27 4.68 14.74
N GLY A 23 4.93 3.70 13.90
CA GLY A 23 3.96 2.64 14.20
C GLY A 23 2.49 3.08 14.18
N GLU A 24 2.21 4.36 14.00
CA GLU A 24 0.86 4.90 14.08
C GLU A 24 0.02 4.61 12.82
N TYR A 25 -1.29 4.42 13.00
CA TYR A 25 -2.24 4.08 11.92
C TYR A 25 -3.00 5.28 11.37
N SER A 26 -2.75 6.47 11.92
CA SER A 26 -3.38 7.72 11.53
C SER A 26 -2.69 8.31 10.30
N TYR A 27 -3.35 8.25 9.15
CA TYR A 27 -2.86 8.79 7.87
C TYR A 27 -3.65 10.01 7.43
N LYS A 28 -2.95 11.11 7.14
CA LYS A 28 -3.54 12.35 6.59
C LYS A 28 -3.90 12.20 5.11
N LYS A 29 -3.12 11.42 4.37
CA LYS A 29 -3.35 11.11 2.95
C LYS A 29 -3.05 9.65 2.69
N VAL A 30 -3.88 9.02 1.87
CA VAL A 30 -3.69 7.67 1.34
C VAL A 30 -4.03 7.74 -0.14
N LYS A 31 -3.12 7.29 -0.99
CA LYS A 31 -3.32 7.25 -2.44
C LYS A 31 -2.97 5.86 -2.92
N ILE A 32 -3.96 5.16 -3.47
CA ILE A 32 -3.78 3.86 -4.10
C ILE A 32 -3.72 4.06 -5.61
N VAL A 33 -2.65 3.56 -6.23
CA VAL A 33 -2.46 3.49 -7.69
C VAL A 33 -2.23 2.04 -8.10
N GLU A 34 -2.54 1.71 -9.35
CA GLU A 34 -2.19 0.40 -9.90
C GLU A 34 -0.66 0.29 -10.02
N ALA A 35 -0.13 -0.91 -9.85
CA ALA A 35 1.29 -1.15 -10.02
C ALA A 35 1.74 -0.82 -11.44
N THR A 36 2.95 -0.28 -11.58
CA THR A 36 3.56 -0.11 -12.89
C THR A 36 3.88 -1.48 -13.50
N PRO A 37 3.95 -1.62 -14.84
CA PRO A 37 4.27 -2.90 -15.48
C PRO A 37 5.60 -3.50 -15.00
N GLU A 38 6.56 -2.64 -14.64
CA GLU A 38 7.87 -3.02 -14.10
C GLU A 38 7.73 -3.57 -12.67
N ALA A 39 6.96 -2.92 -11.80
CA ALA A 39 6.71 -3.39 -10.43
C ALA A 39 5.88 -4.67 -10.39
N ALA A 40 4.88 -4.78 -11.27
CA ALA A 40 4.08 -5.99 -11.44
C ALA A 40 4.94 -7.18 -11.92
N ALA A 41 5.88 -6.95 -12.85
CA ALA A 41 6.77 -8.00 -13.33
C ALA A 41 7.83 -8.41 -12.29
N GLN A 42 8.37 -7.46 -11.52
CA GLN A 42 9.48 -7.69 -10.60
C GLN A 42 9.02 -8.20 -9.23
N PHE A 43 7.95 -7.63 -8.68
CA PHE A 43 7.48 -7.91 -7.32
C PHE A 43 6.15 -8.65 -7.26
N LYS A 44 5.47 -8.84 -8.40
CA LYS A 44 4.06 -9.28 -8.46
C LYS A 44 3.12 -8.30 -7.74
N GLU A 45 3.52 -7.03 -7.71
CA GLU A 45 2.70 -5.96 -7.16
C GLU A 45 1.50 -5.72 -8.07
N ALA A 46 0.31 -5.69 -7.48
CA ALA A 46 -0.93 -5.33 -8.15
C ALA A 46 -1.33 -3.89 -7.83
N TRP A 47 -1.10 -3.46 -6.59
CA TRP A 47 -1.45 -2.13 -6.10
C TRP A 47 -0.28 -1.49 -5.36
N HIS A 48 -0.05 -0.21 -5.64
CA HIS A 48 0.92 0.62 -4.96
C HIS A 48 0.22 1.66 -4.10
N ALA A 49 0.55 1.71 -2.81
CA ALA A 49 -0.05 2.61 -1.84
C ALA A 49 0.95 3.65 -1.37
N LEU A 50 0.61 4.93 -1.55
CA LEU A 50 1.34 6.07 -1.01
C LEU A 50 0.59 6.62 0.20
N LEU A 51 1.18 6.46 1.37
CA LEU A 51 0.65 6.82 2.68
C LEU A 51 1.41 8.03 3.21
N ARG A 52 0.71 8.98 3.84
CA ARG A 52 1.35 10.07 4.59
C ARG A 52 0.83 10.09 6.01
N CYS A 53 1.71 9.79 6.96
CA CYS A 53 1.38 9.77 8.39
C CYS A 53 0.85 11.14 8.83
N GLY A 54 -0.29 11.14 9.51
CA GLY A 54 -0.89 12.34 10.08
C GLY A 54 -0.20 12.82 11.36
N VAL A 55 0.63 11.98 11.99
CA VAL A 55 1.33 12.28 13.24
C VAL A 55 2.76 12.74 12.99
N CYS A 56 3.62 11.87 12.44
CA CYS A 56 5.03 12.22 12.19
C CYS A 56 5.27 12.88 10.82
N GLY A 57 4.26 12.89 9.93
CA GLY A 57 4.38 13.47 8.60
C GLY A 57 5.18 12.65 7.59
N ALA A 58 5.71 11.48 7.98
CA ALA A 58 6.45 10.59 7.10
C ALA A 58 5.59 10.14 5.91
N GLU A 59 6.22 10.09 4.75
CA GLU A 59 5.67 9.47 3.56
C GLU A 59 6.15 8.03 3.53
N SER A 60 5.22 7.12 3.30
CA SER A 60 5.47 5.69 3.25
C SER A 60 4.87 5.12 1.98
N GLU A 61 5.55 4.14 1.41
CA GLU A 61 5.13 3.42 0.21
C GLU A 61 4.92 1.94 0.54
N LEU A 62 3.84 1.38 0.01
CA LEU A 62 3.44 -0.01 0.25
C LEU A 62 3.15 -0.69 -1.09
N GLY A 63 3.79 -1.83 -1.33
CA GLY A 63 3.41 -2.72 -2.42
C GLY A 63 2.43 -3.79 -1.94
N LEU A 64 1.34 -3.97 -2.65
CA LEU A 64 0.29 -4.96 -2.37
C LEU A 64 0.12 -5.87 -3.60
N ASP A 65 0.00 -7.17 -3.37
CA ASP A 65 -0.28 -8.14 -4.43
C ASP A 65 -1.79 -8.25 -4.76
N GLU A 66 -2.13 -9.20 -5.63
CA GLU A 66 -3.51 -9.47 -6.05
C GLU A 66 -4.41 -10.02 -4.93
N GLU A 67 -3.84 -10.55 -3.86
CA GLU A 67 -4.55 -11.12 -2.70
C GLU A 67 -4.64 -10.13 -1.53
N GLY A 68 -3.86 -9.05 -1.57
CA GLY A 68 -3.75 -8.06 -0.52
C GLY A 68 -2.66 -8.35 0.51
N GLU A 69 -1.69 -9.20 0.17
CA GLU A 69 -0.48 -9.35 0.96
C GLU A 69 0.46 -8.15 0.72
N VAL A 70 1.12 -7.71 1.78
CA VAL A 70 2.09 -6.61 1.73
C VAL A 70 3.43 -7.17 1.30
N LEU A 71 3.88 -6.80 0.11
CA LEU A 71 5.16 -7.24 -0.46
C LEU A 71 6.34 -6.45 0.11
N TYR A 72 6.15 -5.14 0.31
CA TYR A 72 7.12 -4.25 0.93
C TYR A 72 6.44 -3.04 1.57
N ALA A 73 7.13 -2.44 2.54
CA ALA A 73 6.73 -1.22 3.22
C ALA A 73 7.97 -0.37 3.52
N ASN A 74 8.01 0.86 3.01
CA ASN A 74 9.12 1.80 3.19
C ASN A 74 8.64 3.20 3.55
#